data_AF-A0A7J7YH33-F1
#
_entry.id   AF-A0A7J7YH33-F1
#
_cell.length_a   1.000
_cell.length_b   1.000
_cell.length_c   1.000
_cell.angle_alpha   90.00
_cell.angle_beta   90.00
_cell.angle_gamma   90.00
#
_symmetry.space_group_name_H-M   'P 1'
#
loop_
_entity.id
_entity.type
_entity.pdbx_description
1 polymer ?
#
loop_
_entity_poly.entity_id
_entity_poly.type
_entity_poly.pdbx_seq_one_letter_code
_entity_poly.pdbx_strand_id
1 'polypeptide(L)' 'MSPFLCFQTIIKEGMLTKQNNSFQRSKRRYFKLRGRTLYYAKTAKSIIFDEVDLTDASVAESSTKNVNNSFTLFQ' A
#
# COMPACT_ATOMS: atom_id res chain seq x y z
N MET A 1 8.68 -20.81 22.56
CA MET A 1 7.62 -20.44 21.61
C MET A 1 8.18 -19.36 20.69
N SER A 2 8.44 -19.67 19.42
CA SER A 2 8.97 -18.71 18.45
C SER A 2 7.81 -17.83 17.91
N PRO A 3 7.85 -16.50 18.09
CA PRO A 3 6.80 -15.60 17.60
C PRO A 3 6.81 -15.41 16.07
N PHE A 4 7.74 -16.04 15.36
CA PHE A 4 8.05 -15.79 13.95
C PHE A 4 7.21 -16.57 12.94
N LEU A 5 6.29 -17.44 13.40
CA LEU A 5 5.39 -18.22 12.54
C LEU A 5 3.98 -17.62 12.44
N CYS A 6 3.81 -16.34 12.77
CA CYS A 6 2.68 -15.56 12.29
C CYS A 6 2.69 -15.68 10.76
N PHE A 7 1.87 -16.61 10.26
CA PHE A 7 1.48 -16.70 8.87
C PHE A 7 1.26 -15.28 8.42
N GLN A 8 2.09 -14.84 7.49
CA GLN A 8 1.97 -13.52 6.94
C GLN A 8 0.73 -13.51 6.04
N THR A 9 -0.43 -13.51 6.69
CA THR A 9 -1.76 -13.43 6.11
C THR A 9 -1.92 -12.03 5.55
N ILE A 10 -2.62 -11.94 4.43
CA ILE A 10 -3.02 -10.65 3.89
C ILE A 10 -3.99 -10.03 4.90
N ILE A 11 -3.59 -8.91 5.50
CA ILE A 11 -4.39 -8.16 6.48
C ILE A 11 -5.54 -7.45 5.77
N LYS A 12 -5.22 -6.85 4.61
CA LYS A 12 -6.19 -6.18 3.74
C LYS A 12 -5.66 -6.14 2.32
N GLU A 13 -6.57 -6.21 1.36
CA GLU A 13 -6.26 -6.03 -0.05
C GLU A 13 -7.40 -5.34 -0.80
N GLY A 14 -7.09 -4.78 -1.96
CA GLY A 14 -8.05 -4.09 -2.80
C GLY A 14 -7.41 -3.20 -3.85
N MET A 15 -8.24 -2.60 -4.69
CA MET A 15 -7.81 -1.66 -5.72
C MET A 15 -7.75 -0.26 -5.15
N LEU A 16 -6.60 0.40 -5.24
CA LEU A 16 -6.43 1.83 -4.94
C LEU A 16 -5.80 2.55 -6.13
N THR A 17 -5.99 3.86 -6.17
CA THR A 17 -5.34 4.73 -7.15
C THR A 17 -4.03 5.25 -6.55
N LYS A 18 -2.89 4.84 -7.13
CA LYS A 18 -1.57 5.30 -6.70
C LYS A 18 -1.18 6.56 -7.46
N GLN A 19 -0.80 7.62 -6.75
CA GLN A 19 -0.16 8.79 -7.35
C GLN A 19 1.34 8.49 -7.58
N ASN A 20 1.88 8.95 -8.71
CA ASN A 20 3.30 8.81 -9.05
C ASN A 20 3.97 10.17 -9.03
N ASN A 21 5.27 10.21 -8.71
CA ASN A 21 6.07 11.44 -8.63
C ASN A 21 6.26 12.14 -9.99
N SER A 22 5.86 11.53 -11.11
CA SER A 22 5.82 12.18 -12.42
C SER A 22 4.47 12.88 -12.65
N PHE A 23 4.53 14.17 -12.93
CA PHE A 23 3.52 15.23 -12.76
C PHE A 23 2.05 15.01 -13.22
N GLN A 24 1.66 13.94 -13.92
CA GLN A 24 0.30 13.83 -14.49
C GLN A 24 -0.21 12.39 -14.70
N ARG A 25 0.07 11.42 -13.82
CA ARG A 25 -0.65 10.12 -13.93
C ARG A 25 -0.76 9.35 -12.62
N SER A 26 -1.93 9.41 -12.01
CA SER A 26 -2.34 8.38 -11.06
C SER A 26 -2.70 7.10 -11.82
N LYS A 27 -2.40 5.94 -11.24
CA LYS A 27 -2.68 4.62 -11.84
C LYS A 27 -3.39 3.75 -10.83
N ARG A 28 -4.46 3.08 -11.28
CA ARG A 28 -5.09 2.02 -10.48
C ARG A 28 -4.12 0.84 -10.33
N ARG A 29 -3.97 0.38 -9.10
CA ARG A 29 -3.09 -0.72 -8.69
C ARG A 29 -3.81 -1.59 -7.68
N TYR A 30 -3.50 -2.88 -7.72
CA TYR A 30 -3.91 -3.80 -6.69
C TYR A 30 -2.91 -3.72 -5.54
N PHE A 31 -3.40 -3.52 -4.33
CA PHE A 31 -2.60 -3.47 -3.12
C PHE A 31 -2.95 -4.64 -2.21
N LYS A 32 -1.94 -5.18 -1.52
CA LYS A 32 -2.13 -6.11 -0.40
C LYS A 32 -1.14 -5.78 0.71
N LEU A 33 -1.65 -5.70 1.94
CA LEU A 33 -0.86 -5.46 3.14
C LEU A 33 -0.60 -6.81 3.84
N ARG A 34 0.66 -7.10 4.12
CA ARG A 34 1.09 -8.35 4.75
C ARG A 34 2.14 -8.00 5.81
N GLY A 35 1.81 -8.20 7.07
CA GLY A 35 2.65 -7.71 8.17
C GLY A 35 2.86 -6.20 8.08
N ARG A 36 4.13 -5.77 8.02
CA ARG A 36 4.54 -4.36 7.85
C ARG A 36 4.96 -4.02 6.41
N THR A 37 4.66 -4.88 5.45
CA THR A 37 5.05 -4.67 4.05
C THR A 37 3.81 -4.50 3.19
N LEU A 38 3.76 -3.40 2.45
CA LEU A 38 2.73 -3.13 1.46
C LEU A 38 3.22 -3.56 0.09
N TYR A 39 2.46 -4.43 -0.56
CA TYR A 39 2.75 -4.91 -1.90
C TYR A 39 1.79 -4.28 -2.89
N TYR A 40 2.26 -3.88 -4.07
CA TYR A 40 1.37 -3.43 -5.13
C TYR A 40 1.76 -3.91 -6.53
N ALA A 41 0.77 -4.13 -7.38
CA ALA A 41 0.96 -4.56 -8.76
C ALA A 41 -0.15 -4.05 -9.69
N LYS A 42 -0.07 -4.38 -10.98
CA LYS A 42 -1.08 -3.98 -11.98
C LYS A 42 -2.45 -4.60 -11.68
N THR A 43 -2.48 -5.87 -11.29
CA THR A 43 -3.70 -6.66 -11.02
C THR A 43 -3.44 -7.68 -9.92
N ALA A 44 -4.50 -8.22 -9.31
CA ALA A 44 -4.40 -9.28 -8.29
C ALA A 44 -3.68 -10.56 -8.78
N LYS A 45 -3.78 -10.87 -10.07
CA LYS A 45 -3.15 -12.03 -10.72
C LYS A 45 -1.70 -11.78 -11.15
N SER A 46 -1.15 -10.60 -10.87
CA SER A 46 0.24 -10.30 -11.20
C SER A 46 1.18 -11.23 -10.42
N ILE A 47 2.25 -11.69 -11.07
CA ILE A 47 3.26 -12.54 -10.42
C ILE A 47 4.26 -11.67 -9.65
N ILE A 48 4.61 -10.52 -10.23
CA ILE A 48 5.59 -9.59 -9.68
C ILE A 48 4.85 -8.44 -8.99
N PHE A 49 5.24 -8.17 -7.75
CA PHE A 49 4.77 -7.06 -6.93
C PHE A 49 5.96 -6.17 -6.56
N ASP A 50 5.73 -4.87 -6.59
CA ASP A 50 6.62 -3.92 -5.90
C ASP A 50 6.32 -3.98 -4.40
N GLU A 51 7.34 -3.69 -3.59
CA GLU A 51 7.26 -3.75 -2.13
C GLU A 51 7.58 -2.38 -1.51
N VAL A 52 6.89 -2.06 -0.43
CA VAL A 52 7.14 -0.89 0.40
C VAL A 52 7.17 -1.34 1.86
N ASP A 53 8.33 -1.17 2.50
CA ASP A 53 8.46 -1.39 3.94
C ASP A 53 7.83 -0.22 4.71
N LEU A 54 6.97 -0.55 5.68
CA LEU A 54 6.26 0.41 6.50
C LEU A 54 6.81 0.52 7.92
N THR A 55 7.98 -0.07 8.22
CA THR A 55 8.54 -0.14 9.58
C THR A 55 8.60 1.22 10.28
N ASP A 56 9.08 2.25 9.57
CA ASP A 56 9.15 3.63 10.08
C ASP A 56 8.19 4.59 9.34
N ALA A 57 7.24 4.03 8.57
CA ALA A 57 6.33 4.83 7.78
C ALA A 57 5.26 5.49 8.66
N SER A 58 5.03 6.77 8.42
CA SER A 58 3.91 7.54 8.99
C SER A 58 2.82 7.74 7.94
N VAL A 59 1.55 7.78 8.35
CA VAL A 59 0.41 8.03 7.47
C VAL A 59 -0.16 9.40 7.80
N ALA A 60 -0.45 10.22 6.78
CA ALA A 60 -1.33 11.37 6.94
C ALA A 60 -2.38 11.42 5.84
N GLU A 61 -3.52 12.00 6.16
CA GLU A 61 -4.57 12.30 5.20
C GLU A 61 -4.13 13.43 4.26
N SER A 62 -4.32 13.29 2.95
CA SER A 62 -3.80 14.24 1.96
C SER A 62 -4.75 15.42 1.66
N SER A 63 -5.79 15.61 2.48
CA SER A 63 -6.83 16.63 2.31
C SER A 63 -7.25 17.15 3.68
N THR A 64 -7.61 18.44 3.80
CA THR A 64 -8.06 19.03 5.08
C THR A 64 -9.50 18.64 5.46
N LYS A 65 -10.17 17.80 4.66
CA LYS A 65 -11.58 17.39 4.84
C LYS A 65 -11.85 15.93 4.42
N ASN A 66 -10.83 15.13 4.13
CA ASN A 66 -10.92 13.81 3.51
C ASN A 66 -11.74 13.76 2.22
N VAL A 67 -11.93 14.92 1.58
CA VAL A 67 -12.61 14.97 0.28
C VAL A 67 -11.69 14.22 -0.68
N ASN A 68 -12.15 13.07 -1.17
CA ASN A 68 -11.51 12.12 -2.10
C ASN A 68 -10.76 10.92 -1.49
N ASN A 69 -10.92 10.60 -0.19
CA ASN A 69 -10.43 9.35 0.40
C ASN A 69 -8.93 9.07 0.14
N SER A 70 -8.10 10.13 0.19
CA SER A 70 -6.67 10.06 -0.11
C SER A 70 -5.80 10.16 1.14
N PHE A 71 -4.71 9.41 1.14
CA PHE A 71 -3.69 9.44 2.18
C PHE A 71 -2.30 9.36 1.55
N THR A 72 -1.32 9.87 2.27
CA THR A 72 0.10 9.83 1.91
C THR A 72 0.84 9.01 2.94
N LEU A 73 1.71 8.13 2.46
CA LEU A 73 2.73 7.48 3.28
C LEU A 73 3.98 8.37 3.27
N PHE A 74 4.44 8.77 4.45
CA PHE A 74 5.70 9.43 4.68
C PHE A 74 6.69 8.43 5.24
N GLN A 75 7.94 8.52 4.81
CA GLN A 75 9.06 7.75 5.35
C GLN A 75 10.10 8.72 5.88
#